data_AF-A0A0G4AZP5-F1
#
_entry.id   AF-A0A0G4AZP5-F1
#
_cell.length_a   1.000
_cell.length_b   1.000
_cell.length_c   1.000
_cell.angle_alpha   90.00
_cell.angle_beta   90.00
_cell.angle_gamma   90.00
#
_symmetry.space_group_name_H-M   'P 1'
#
loop_
_entity.id
_entity.type
_entity.pdbx_description
1 polymer ?
#
loop_
_entity_poly.entity_id
_entity_poly.type
_entity_poly.pdbx_seq_one_letter_code
_entity_poly.pdbx_strand_id
1 'polypeptide(L)'
;MGAQKQHGFTIIEVLLFIAISGGLLAALLVGVNGSIEQQRYRDSVTSLASFMQSQYDKALNTSNSRSSSLNCDAAGIVSAAGTQPGTTDCLIIGRLITGDQNGVSLRSTDIIAYVVDSNAFEEKSDVDSLRTSGVVKLMLAGGADASLWDEYTPEWGAKSMPLDATGAAFGSGGKFAMAIIRSPKNGSMMTFIGNGATENIQDELISTEGLKNPLTLCVEPDGFAAPQKRAIVIAPNTISPAGVSTKAGVAGC
;
A
#
# COMPACT_ATOMS: atom_id res chain seq x y z
N MET A 1 55.25 -15.69 -57.56
CA MET A 1 54.13 -14.87 -57.08
C MET A 1 52.85 -15.67 -57.24
N GLY A 2 52.33 -16.25 -56.16
CA GLY A 2 51.12 -17.09 -56.19
C GLY A 2 49.87 -16.21 -56.16
N ALA A 3 49.01 -16.33 -57.18
CA ALA A 3 47.73 -15.64 -57.22
C ALA A 3 46.78 -16.28 -56.20
N GLN A 4 46.36 -15.51 -55.18
CA GLN A 4 45.27 -15.90 -54.30
C GLN A 4 43.96 -15.90 -55.10
N LYS A 5 43.33 -17.08 -55.23
CA LYS A 5 41.95 -17.19 -55.74
C LYS A 5 41.01 -16.56 -54.70
N GLN A 6 40.40 -15.43 -55.03
CA GLN A 6 39.33 -14.85 -54.22
C GLN A 6 38.08 -15.73 -54.38
N HIS A 7 37.69 -16.41 -53.31
CA HIS A 7 36.42 -17.13 -53.24
C HIS A 7 35.31 -16.13 -52.85
N GLY A 8 34.33 -15.95 -53.74
CA GLY A 8 33.11 -15.20 -53.44
C GLY A 8 32.08 -16.10 -52.74
N PHE A 9 31.26 -15.50 -51.87
CA PHE A 9 30.13 -16.19 -51.24
C PHE A 9 28.99 -16.37 -52.25
N THR A 10 28.33 -17.52 -52.21
CA THR A 10 27.16 -17.78 -53.03
C THR A 10 25.92 -17.08 -52.45
N ILE A 11 24.96 -16.72 -53.30
CA ILE A 11 23.70 -16.08 -52.85
C ILE A 11 22.98 -16.95 -51.82
N ILE A 12 23.00 -18.27 -51.98
CA ILE A 12 22.34 -19.20 -51.05
C ILE A 12 22.99 -19.21 -49.66
N GLU A 13 24.31 -19.07 -49.58
CA GLU A 13 25.07 -19.01 -48.33
C GLU A 13 24.81 -17.70 -47.58
N VAL A 14 24.74 -16.58 -48.31
CA VAL A 14 24.39 -15.28 -47.73
C VAL A 14 22.96 -15.29 -47.20
N LEU A 15 22.00 -15.87 -47.95
CA LEU A 15 20.61 -15.99 -47.50
C LEU A 15 20.47 -16.90 -46.28
N LEU A 16 21.20 -18.03 -46.23
CA LEU A 16 21.23 -18.92 -45.08
C LEU A 16 21.79 -18.20 -43.83
N PHE A 17 22.88 -17.46 -43.99
CA PHE A 17 23.49 -16.69 -42.90
C PHE A 17 22.53 -15.63 -42.34
N ILE A 18 21.84 -14.89 -43.21
CA ILE A 18 20.86 -13.89 -42.80
C ILE A 18 19.66 -14.56 -42.11
N ALA A 19 19.17 -15.68 -42.62
CA ALA A 19 18.05 -16.41 -42.02
C ALA A 19 18.39 -16.91 -40.61
N ILE A 20 19.56 -17.50 -40.42
CA ILE A 20 20.01 -17.98 -39.11
C ILE A 20 20.24 -16.80 -38.15
N SER A 21 20.94 -15.76 -38.60
CA SER A 21 21.23 -14.57 -37.79
C SER A 21 19.95 -13.84 -37.38
N GLY A 22 19.00 -13.69 -38.31
CA GLY A 22 17.69 -13.11 -38.04
C GLY A 22 16.85 -13.97 -37.09
N GLY A 23 16.87 -15.29 -37.26
CA GLY A 23 16.20 -16.23 -36.35
C GLY A 23 16.75 -16.17 -34.93
N LEU A 24 18.08 -16.14 -34.77
CA LEU A 24 18.73 -15.99 -33.47
C LEU A 24 18.40 -14.64 -32.82
N LEU A 25 18.42 -13.55 -33.59
CA LEU A 25 18.02 -12.23 -33.10
C LEU A 25 16.57 -12.22 -32.62
N ALA A 26 15.64 -12.80 -33.39
CA ALA A 26 14.23 -12.89 -33.01
C ALA A 26 14.05 -13.71 -31.71
N ALA A 27 14.75 -14.84 -31.58
CA ALA A 27 14.73 -15.66 -30.37
C ALA A 27 15.26 -14.90 -29.14
N LEU A 28 16.35 -14.13 -29.30
CA LEU A 28 16.89 -13.28 -28.25
C LEU A 28 15.90 -12.20 -27.83
N LEU A 29 15.25 -11.52 -28.77
CA LEU A 29 14.26 -10.47 -28.47
C LEU A 29 13.08 -11.03 -27.66
N VAL A 30 12.58 -12.22 -28.03
CA VAL A 30 11.52 -12.89 -27.27
C VAL A 30 11.98 -13.26 -25.87
N GLY A 31 13.19 -13.81 -25.73
CA GLY A 31 13.76 -14.18 -24.42
C GLY A 31 13.98 -12.99 -23.49
N VAL A 32 14.50 -11.88 -24.02
CA VAL A 32 14.75 -10.66 -23.25
C VAL A 32 13.44 -10.04 -22.76
N ASN A 33 12.42 -9.96 -23.61
CA ASN A 33 11.11 -9.40 -23.23
C ASN A 33 10.47 -10.16 -22.05
N GLY A 34 10.50 -11.50 -22.08
CA GLY A 34 9.98 -12.31 -20.98
C GLY A 34 10.74 -12.10 -19.66
N SER A 35 12.06 -11.88 -19.72
CA SER A 35 12.87 -11.61 -18.53
C SER A 35 12.57 -10.23 -17.92
N ILE A 36 12.35 -9.22 -18.76
CA ILE A 36 12.03 -7.85 -18.34
C ILE A 36 10.66 -7.82 -17.65
N GLU A 37 9.64 -8.45 -18.23
CA GLU A 37 8.30 -8.49 -17.63
C GLU A 37 8.31 -9.14 -16.24
N GLN A 38 9.10 -10.20 -16.04
CA GLN A 38 9.27 -10.81 -14.72
C GLN A 38 10.00 -9.91 -13.72
N GLN A 39 11.00 -9.14 -14.16
CA GLN A 39 11.70 -8.18 -13.30
C GLN A 39 10.76 -7.06 -12.89
N ARG A 40 10.10 -6.42 -13.85
CA ARG A 40 9.07 -5.38 -13.62
C ARG A 40 8.02 -5.84 -12.62
N TYR A 41 7.52 -7.06 -12.78
CA TYR A 41 6.56 -7.63 -11.85
C TYR A 41 7.12 -7.81 -10.43
N ARG A 42 8.34 -8.32 -10.29
CA ARG A 42 8.99 -8.45 -8.97
C ARG A 42 9.24 -7.09 -8.33
N ASP A 43 9.59 -6.08 -9.12
CA ASP A 43 9.81 -4.72 -8.67
C ASP A 43 8.50 -4.12 -8.16
N SER A 44 7.38 -4.25 -8.91
CA SER A 44 6.05 -3.80 -8.46
C SER A 44 5.63 -4.45 -7.13
N VAL A 45 5.83 -5.77 -6.99
CA VAL A 45 5.52 -6.50 -5.73
C VAL A 45 6.39 -6.01 -4.58
N THR A 46 7.68 -5.80 -4.83
CA THR A 46 8.64 -5.38 -3.80
C THR A 46 8.42 -3.94 -3.38
N SER A 47 8.14 -3.06 -4.34
CA SER A 47 7.79 -1.64 -4.13
C SER A 47 6.50 -1.52 -3.31
N LEU A 48 5.47 -2.32 -3.63
CA LEU A 48 4.22 -2.32 -2.87
C LEU A 48 4.41 -2.86 -1.43
N ALA A 49 5.21 -3.90 -1.25
CA ALA A 49 5.54 -4.41 0.09
C ALA A 49 6.30 -3.35 0.91
N SER A 50 7.25 -2.67 0.28
CA SER A 50 8.04 -1.59 0.89
C SER A 50 7.16 -0.39 1.26
N PHE A 51 6.20 -0.03 0.40
CA PHE A 51 5.20 0.99 0.70
C PHE A 51 4.42 0.62 1.96
N MET A 52 3.87 -0.59 2.05
CA MET A 52 3.12 -1.03 3.23
C MET A 52 3.96 -1.02 4.51
N GLN A 53 5.19 -1.53 4.43
CA GLN A 53 6.13 -1.51 5.56
C GLN A 53 6.43 -0.07 6.00
N SER A 54 6.66 0.84 5.06
CA SER A 54 6.90 2.25 5.37
C SER A 54 5.73 2.93 6.09
N GLN A 55 4.49 2.49 5.84
CA GLN A 55 3.32 3.03 6.56
C GLN A 55 3.30 2.61 8.04
N TYR A 56 3.73 1.39 8.34
CA TYR A 56 3.96 0.98 9.73
C TYR A 56 5.08 1.79 10.38
N ASP A 57 6.19 2.02 9.69
CA ASP A 57 7.30 2.81 10.22
C ASP A 57 6.91 4.26 10.50
N LYS A 58 6.10 4.88 9.63
CA LYS A 58 5.53 6.21 9.82
C LYS A 58 4.51 6.24 10.97
N ALA A 59 3.72 5.19 11.15
CA ALA A 59 2.79 5.08 12.27
C ALA A 59 3.51 4.83 13.62
N LEU A 60 4.68 4.19 13.60
CA LEU A 60 5.55 4.02 14.77
C LEU A 60 6.29 5.32 15.12
N ASN A 61 6.85 5.99 14.12
CA ASN A 61 7.61 7.23 14.25
C ASN A 61 6.75 8.41 13.81
N THR A 62 5.71 8.71 14.60
CA THR A 62 4.81 9.82 14.29
C THR A 62 5.58 11.14 14.34
N SER A 63 5.58 11.84 13.21
CA SER A 63 6.15 13.18 13.10
C SER A 63 5.07 14.12 12.62
N ASN A 64 5.03 15.33 13.16
CA ASN A 64 4.06 16.32 12.76
C ASN A 64 4.68 17.20 11.66
N SER A 65 4.39 16.86 10.41
CA SER A 65 4.83 17.61 9.21
C SER A 65 3.86 18.73 8.82
N ARG A 66 2.79 18.98 9.59
CA ARG A 66 1.76 19.96 9.23
C ARG A 66 2.34 21.37 9.15
N SER A 67 1.78 22.17 8.24
CA SER A 67 2.11 23.60 8.16
C SER A 67 1.76 24.36 9.45
N SER A 68 2.55 25.39 9.78
CA SER A 68 2.33 26.26 10.97
C SER A 68 1.08 27.15 10.89
N SER A 69 0.33 27.05 9.79
CA SER A 69 -0.96 27.70 9.55
C SER A 69 -2.14 26.83 9.96
N LEU A 70 -1.91 25.66 10.53
CA LEU A 70 -2.94 24.70 10.90
C LEU A 70 -2.93 24.44 12.40
N ASN A 71 -4.09 24.58 13.03
CA ASN A 71 -4.37 24.17 14.40
C ASN A 71 -5.26 22.91 14.37
N CYS A 72 -5.40 22.25 15.51
CA CYS A 72 -6.35 21.16 15.64
C CYS A 72 -7.19 21.32 16.90
N ASP A 73 -8.51 21.18 16.74
CA ASP A 73 -9.51 21.27 17.80
C ASP A 73 -10.46 20.06 17.77
N ALA A 74 -11.51 20.10 18.60
CA ALA A 74 -12.53 19.04 18.64
C ALA A 74 -13.31 18.88 17.32
N ALA A 75 -13.27 19.85 16.40
CA ALA A 75 -13.85 19.77 15.06
C ALA A 75 -12.85 19.24 14.02
N GLY A 76 -11.55 19.44 14.25
CA GLY A 76 -10.44 18.80 13.54
C GLY A 76 -9.34 19.75 13.16
N ILE A 77 -8.64 19.46 12.05
CA ILE A 77 -7.64 20.40 11.55
C ILE A 77 -8.36 21.64 11.00
N VAL A 78 -8.06 22.78 11.60
CA VAL A 78 -8.60 24.09 11.23
C VAL A 78 -7.47 25.03 10.85
N SER A 79 -7.72 25.91 9.88
CA SER A 79 -6.77 26.96 9.53
C SER A 79 -6.68 27.99 10.67
N ALA A 80 -5.49 28.16 11.23
CA ALA A 80 -5.22 29.13 12.29
C ALA A 80 -3.85 29.78 12.07
N ALA A 81 -3.82 31.10 12.06
CA ALA A 81 -2.58 31.85 11.88
C ALA A 81 -1.69 31.72 13.12
N GLY A 82 -0.50 31.11 12.96
CA GLY A 82 0.60 31.24 13.93
C GLY A 82 0.71 30.15 15.00
N THR A 83 0.03 29.01 14.86
CA THR A 83 0.23 27.88 15.79
C THR A 83 1.46 27.06 15.42
N GLN A 84 2.41 26.98 16.35
CA GLN A 84 3.61 26.17 16.17
C GLN A 84 3.25 24.67 16.24
N PRO A 85 3.78 23.82 15.34
CA PRO A 85 3.60 22.37 15.44
C PRO A 85 4.00 21.87 16.83
N GLY A 86 3.14 21.09 17.48
CA GLY A 86 3.39 20.51 18.81
C GLY A 86 2.75 21.22 20.01
N THR A 87 2.01 22.32 19.82
CA THR A 87 1.34 23.05 20.92
C THR A 87 -0.19 22.87 20.94
N THR A 88 -0.71 21.78 20.38
CA THR A 88 -2.16 21.58 20.15
C THR A 88 -2.68 20.32 20.82
N ASP A 89 -3.97 20.28 21.13
CA ASP A 89 -4.62 19.19 21.88
C ASP A 89 -4.84 17.89 21.08
N CYS A 90 -4.46 17.88 19.80
CA CYS A 90 -4.56 16.70 18.94
C CYS A 90 -3.25 15.94 18.79
N LEU A 91 -3.36 14.62 18.73
CA LEU A 91 -2.25 13.68 18.53
C LEU A 91 -2.41 12.92 17.22
N ILE A 92 -1.34 12.80 16.44
CA ILE A 92 -1.29 11.83 15.33
C ILE A 92 -1.09 10.45 15.95
N ILE A 93 -2.09 9.59 15.82
CA ILE A 93 -2.06 8.24 16.43
C ILE A 93 -1.83 7.14 15.41
N GLY A 94 -1.89 7.43 14.11
CA GLY A 94 -1.83 6.35 13.13
C GLY A 94 -2.00 6.81 11.70
N ARG A 95 -2.20 5.83 10.82
CA ARG A 95 -2.43 6.04 9.39
C ARG A 95 -3.55 5.15 8.87
N LEU A 96 -4.38 5.72 8.01
CA LEU A 96 -5.39 5.01 7.23
C LEU A 96 -4.84 4.78 5.84
N ILE A 97 -4.88 3.54 5.36
CA ILE A 97 -4.55 3.17 3.99
C ILE A 97 -5.85 2.73 3.31
N THR A 98 -6.17 3.33 2.18
CA THR A 98 -7.33 2.97 1.37
C THR A 98 -6.90 2.63 -0.05
N GLY A 99 -7.51 1.59 -0.61
CA GLY A 99 -7.36 1.25 -2.02
C GLY A 99 -8.46 1.89 -2.87
N ASP A 100 -8.11 2.30 -4.09
CA ASP A 100 -9.09 2.66 -5.10
C ASP A 100 -9.85 1.42 -5.63
N GLN A 101 -10.96 1.66 -6.33
CA GLN A 101 -11.81 0.58 -6.87
C GLN A 101 -11.12 -0.25 -7.96
N ASN A 102 -10.10 0.32 -8.60
CA ASN A 102 -9.44 -0.29 -9.74
C ASN A 102 -8.11 -0.94 -9.37
N GLY A 103 -7.69 -0.84 -8.10
CA GLY A 103 -6.40 -1.32 -7.63
C GLY A 103 -5.19 -0.54 -8.16
N VAL A 104 -5.39 0.62 -8.77
CA VAL A 104 -4.36 1.43 -9.43
C VAL A 104 -3.65 2.36 -8.46
N SER A 105 -4.30 2.78 -7.36
CA SER A 105 -3.66 3.62 -6.36
C SER A 105 -4.07 3.28 -4.94
N LEU A 106 -3.12 3.47 -4.04
CA LEU A 106 -3.30 3.38 -2.60
C LEU A 106 -3.07 4.76 -2.02
N ARG A 107 -3.98 5.21 -1.17
CA ARG A 107 -3.86 6.46 -0.44
C ARG A 107 -3.59 6.17 1.01
N SER A 108 -2.55 6.77 1.58
CA SER A 108 -2.31 6.81 3.01
C SER A 108 -2.62 8.19 3.55
N THR A 109 -3.39 8.27 4.64
CA THR A 109 -3.78 9.51 5.29
C THR A 109 -3.50 9.41 6.78
N ASP A 110 -2.99 10.47 7.41
CA ASP A 110 -2.78 10.49 8.85
C ASP A 110 -4.11 10.48 9.62
N ILE A 111 -4.15 9.68 10.70
CA ILE A 111 -5.26 9.61 11.65
C ILE A 111 -4.91 10.45 12.86
N ILE A 112 -5.78 11.41 13.14
CA ILE A 112 -5.64 12.35 14.25
C ILE A 112 -6.67 12.02 15.32
N ALA A 113 -6.22 12.04 16.56
CA ALA A 113 -7.03 11.83 17.73
C ALA A 113 -7.14 13.12 18.54
N TYR A 114 -8.35 13.39 19.01
CA TYR A 114 -8.63 14.40 20.04
C TYR A 114 -9.21 13.68 21.26
N VAL A 115 -8.56 13.83 22.41
CA VAL A 115 -9.03 13.21 23.66
C VAL A 115 -10.10 14.11 24.27
N VAL A 116 -11.32 13.58 24.38
CA VAL A 116 -12.48 14.31 24.92
C VAL A 116 -12.59 14.10 26.43
N ASP A 117 -12.38 12.87 26.89
CA ASP A 117 -12.42 12.51 28.30
C ASP A 117 -11.28 11.54 28.63
N SER A 118 -10.25 12.07 29.30
CA SER A 118 -9.09 11.28 29.73
C SER A 118 -9.40 10.32 30.88
N ASN A 119 -10.47 10.53 31.65
CA ASN A 119 -10.83 9.65 32.76
C ASN A 119 -11.52 8.38 32.25
N ALA A 120 -12.41 8.52 31.25
CA ALA A 120 -13.07 7.40 30.60
C ALA A 120 -12.12 6.45 29.86
N PHE A 121 -10.88 6.89 29.65
CA PHE A 121 -9.81 6.14 29.00
C PHE A 121 -9.24 5.01 29.88
N GLU A 122 -9.25 5.20 31.20
CA GLU A 122 -8.78 4.20 32.15
C GLU A 122 -9.77 3.03 32.31
N GLU A 123 -11.07 3.32 32.20
CA GLU A 123 -12.15 2.35 32.45
C GLU A 123 -12.45 1.42 31.26
N LYS A 124 -12.07 1.82 30.04
CA LYS A 124 -12.40 1.09 28.80
C LYS A 124 -11.21 0.31 28.24
N SER A 125 -11.52 -0.69 27.41
CA SER A 125 -10.50 -1.35 26.59
C SER A 125 -9.94 -0.36 25.54
N ASP A 126 -8.76 -0.63 25.00
CA ASP A 126 -8.14 0.25 23.98
C ASP A 126 -9.05 0.43 22.76
N VAL A 127 -9.66 -0.66 22.29
CA VAL A 127 -10.56 -0.64 21.12
C VAL A 127 -11.83 0.14 21.43
N ASP A 128 -12.43 -0.05 22.61
CA ASP A 128 -13.65 0.66 23.00
C ASP A 128 -13.41 2.15 23.21
N SER A 129 -12.21 2.52 23.69
CA SER A 129 -11.79 3.91 23.85
C SER A 129 -11.63 4.60 22.49
N LEU A 130 -11.06 3.88 21.51
CA LEU A 130 -10.92 4.38 20.13
C LEU A 130 -12.24 4.39 19.35
N ARG A 131 -13.19 3.52 19.68
CA ARG A 131 -14.51 3.46 19.04
C ARG A 131 -15.48 4.50 19.60
N THR A 132 -15.37 4.84 20.89
CA THR A 132 -16.28 5.79 21.52
C THR A 132 -15.85 7.23 21.24
N SER A 133 -16.59 7.93 20.36
CA SER A 133 -16.35 9.34 20.03
C SER A 133 -16.36 10.29 21.24
N GLY A 134 -17.11 9.95 22.29
CA GLY A 134 -17.13 10.69 23.56
C GLY A 134 -15.88 10.50 24.44
N VAL A 135 -14.98 9.59 24.08
CA VAL A 135 -13.69 9.38 24.79
C VAL A 135 -12.55 9.87 23.93
N VAL A 136 -12.47 9.38 22.70
CA VAL A 136 -11.52 9.84 21.69
C VAL A 136 -12.31 10.12 20.42
N LYS A 137 -12.13 11.30 19.83
CA LYS A 137 -12.64 11.60 18.49
C LYS A 137 -11.52 11.40 17.47
N LEU A 138 -11.76 10.56 16.48
CA LEU A 138 -10.81 10.33 15.39
C LEU A 138 -11.21 11.05 14.13
N MET A 139 -10.21 11.57 13.44
CA MET A 139 -10.40 12.41 12.26
C MET A 139 -9.32 12.10 11.22
N LEU A 140 -9.69 12.26 9.96
CA LEU A 140 -8.78 12.08 8.84
C LEU A 140 -8.23 13.44 8.40
N ALA A 141 -6.92 13.51 8.19
CA ALA A 141 -6.25 14.76 7.84
C ALA A 141 -6.39 15.18 6.36
N GLY A 142 -7.02 14.35 5.53
CA GLY A 142 -6.87 14.32 4.06
C GLY A 142 -7.37 15.53 3.25
N GLY A 143 -7.93 16.56 3.88
CA GLY A 143 -8.44 17.76 3.18
C GLY A 143 -7.73 19.07 3.53
N ALA A 144 -6.97 19.12 4.62
CA ALA A 144 -6.44 20.38 5.16
C ALA A 144 -5.01 20.70 4.71
N ASP A 145 -4.20 19.68 4.41
CA ASP A 145 -2.79 19.84 4.04
C ASP A 145 -2.35 18.67 3.14
N ALA A 146 -1.59 18.98 2.08
CA ALA A 146 -1.01 17.98 1.19
C ALA A 146 0.10 17.15 1.86
N SER A 147 0.67 17.63 2.96
CA SER A 147 1.71 16.92 3.73
C SER A 147 1.19 15.81 4.64
N LEU A 148 -0.13 15.65 4.75
CA LEU A 148 -0.79 14.71 5.68
C LEU A 148 -1.39 13.49 4.97
N TRP A 149 -1.13 13.36 3.67
CA TRP A 149 -1.46 12.18 2.89
C TRP A 149 -0.38 11.88 1.87
N ASP A 150 -0.23 10.59 1.57
CA ASP A 150 0.65 10.08 0.52
C ASP A 150 -0.20 9.26 -0.45
N GLU A 151 0.12 9.34 -1.74
CA GLU A 151 -0.47 8.46 -2.75
C GLU A 151 0.61 7.58 -3.36
N TYR A 152 0.32 6.29 -3.48
CA TYR A 152 1.17 5.29 -4.07
C TYR A 152 0.46 4.65 -5.25
N THR A 153 1.09 4.71 -6.41
CA THR A 153 0.68 3.98 -7.61
C THR A 153 1.68 2.86 -7.86
N PRO A 154 1.26 1.59 -7.99
CA PRO A 154 2.19 0.52 -8.28
C PRO A 154 2.97 0.78 -9.56
N GLU A 155 4.25 0.42 -9.54
CA GLU A 155 5.12 0.54 -10.71
C GLU A 155 4.66 -0.36 -11.85
N TRP A 156 5.05 -0.01 -13.08
CA TRP A 156 4.82 -0.82 -14.28
C TRP A 156 3.34 -1.08 -14.60
N GLY A 157 2.43 -0.21 -14.15
CA GLY A 157 0.99 -0.36 -14.42
C GLY A 157 0.33 -1.52 -13.66
N ALA A 158 1.05 -2.12 -12.70
CA ALA A 158 0.51 -3.20 -11.89
C ALA A 158 -0.70 -2.73 -11.09
N LYS A 159 -1.61 -3.66 -10.81
CA LYS A 159 -2.80 -3.39 -9.99
C LYS A 159 -2.78 -4.23 -8.73
N SER A 160 -3.29 -3.67 -7.64
CA SER A 160 -3.48 -4.37 -6.37
C SER A 160 -4.95 -4.73 -6.20
N MET A 161 -5.27 -6.02 -6.20
CA MET A 161 -6.61 -6.52 -5.94
C MET A 161 -6.68 -7.04 -4.50
N PRO A 162 -7.47 -6.41 -3.62
CA PRO A 162 -7.58 -6.85 -2.24
C PRO A 162 -8.55 -8.03 -2.13
N LEU A 163 -8.14 -9.06 -1.40
CA LEU A 163 -8.92 -10.25 -1.08
C LEU A 163 -9.06 -10.43 0.43
N ASP A 164 -10.27 -10.77 0.86
CA ASP A 164 -10.63 -11.06 2.25
C ASP A 164 -10.18 -12.46 2.69
N ALA A 165 -10.56 -12.84 3.93
CA ALA A 165 -10.24 -14.15 4.50
C ALA A 165 -10.78 -15.34 3.68
N THR A 166 -11.82 -15.13 2.88
CA THR A 166 -12.45 -16.16 2.03
C THR A 166 -11.82 -16.23 0.64
N GLY A 167 -10.92 -15.30 0.31
CA GLY A 167 -10.36 -15.15 -1.03
C GLY A 167 -11.28 -14.41 -1.99
N ALA A 168 -12.37 -13.80 -1.50
CA ALA A 168 -13.23 -12.94 -2.28
C ALA A 168 -12.68 -11.51 -2.29
N ALA A 169 -13.00 -10.74 -3.33
CA ALA A 169 -12.62 -9.33 -3.38
C ALA A 169 -13.16 -8.57 -2.15
N PHE A 170 -12.31 -7.76 -1.51
CA PHE A 170 -12.71 -6.91 -0.40
C PHE A 170 -13.79 -5.92 -0.84
N GLY A 171 -14.93 -5.92 -0.15
CA GLY A 171 -16.06 -5.03 -0.40
C GLY A 171 -16.66 -5.11 -1.80
N SER A 172 -17.65 -4.25 -2.07
CA SER A 172 -18.19 -4.09 -3.42
C SER A 172 -17.20 -3.27 -4.26
N GLY A 173 -16.53 -3.93 -5.21
CA GLY A 173 -15.63 -3.27 -6.15
C GLY A 173 -14.18 -3.11 -5.68
N GLY A 174 -13.67 -4.02 -4.83
CA GLY A 174 -12.24 -4.07 -4.50
C GLY A 174 -11.76 -2.93 -3.63
N LYS A 175 -12.65 -2.26 -2.87
CA LYS A 175 -12.26 -1.25 -1.90
C LYS A 175 -11.93 -1.89 -0.56
N PHE A 176 -10.74 -1.60 -0.05
CA PHE A 176 -10.38 -1.93 1.31
C PHE A 176 -9.97 -0.67 2.07
N ALA A 177 -10.06 -0.76 3.39
CA ALA A 177 -9.42 0.16 4.30
C ALA A 177 -8.66 -0.58 5.37
N MET A 178 -7.50 -0.04 5.69
CA MET A 178 -6.60 -0.56 6.69
C MET A 178 -6.12 0.59 7.56
N ALA A 179 -6.49 0.59 8.84
CA ALA A 179 -6.02 1.58 9.80
C ALA A 179 -4.95 0.96 10.69
N ILE A 180 -3.78 1.57 10.69
CA ILE A 180 -2.67 1.25 11.59
C ILE A 180 -2.72 2.30 12.69
N ILE A 181 -3.11 1.92 13.90
CA ILE A 181 -3.35 2.83 15.01
C ILE A 181 -2.50 2.44 16.20
N ARG A 182 -1.87 3.44 16.80
CA ARG A 182 -1.25 3.37 18.11
C ARG A 182 -2.28 3.70 19.18
N SER A 183 -2.50 2.77 20.10
CA SER A 183 -3.34 2.97 21.27
C SER A 183 -2.83 4.18 22.07
N PRO A 184 -3.68 5.16 22.40
CA PRO A 184 -3.28 6.25 23.27
C PRO A 184 -3.06 5.79 24.73
N LYS A 185 -3.47 4.56 25.10
CA LYS A 185 -3.44 4.03 26.49
C LYS A 185 -2.11 3.42 26.83
N ASN A 186 -1.72 2.42 26.06
CA ASN A 186 -0.50 1.65 26.29
C ASN A 186 0.55 1.87 25.20
N GLY A 187 0.25 2.68 24.17
CA GLY A 187 1.16 2.91 23.06
C GLY A 187 1.34 1.70 22.13
N SER A 188 0.53 0.64 22.29
CA SER A 188 0.57 -0.56 21.45
C SER A 188 0.02 -0.28 20.06
N MET A 189 0.60 -0.91 19.04
CA MET A 189 0.11 -0.80 17.67
C MET A 189 -0.99 -1.85 17.44
N MET A 190 -2.01 -1.46 16.69
CA MET A 190 -3.10 -2.31 16.24
C MET A 190 -3.40 -2.02 14.78
N THR A 191 -3.74 -3.06 14.04
CA THR A 191 -4.15 -2.95 12.64
C THR A 191 -5.58 -3.42 12.48
N PHE A 192 -6.43 -2.52 12.00
CA PHE A 192 -7.83 -2.78 11.69
C PHE A 192 -8.00 -2.85 10.18
N ILE A 193 -8.64 -3.89 9.68
CA ILE A 193 -8.88 -4.11 8.26
C ILE A 193 -10.39 -4.27 8.03
N GLY A 194 -10.92 -3.56 7.05
CA GLY A 194 -12.34 -3.58 6.74
C GLY A 194 -12.63 -3.17 5.30
N ASN A 195 -13.92 -3.22 4.96
CA ASN A 195 -14.41 -2.79 3.66
C ASN A 195 -14.44 -1.25 3.63
N GLY A 196 -13.89 -0.67 2.55
CA GLY A 196 -13.87 0.76 2.21
C GLY A 196 -14.13 1.78 3.33
N ALA A 197 -13.10 2.49 3.78
CA ALA A 197 -13.27 3.53 4.80
C ALA A 197 -13.97 4.76 4.24
N THR A 198 -15.07 5.12 4.90
CA THR A 198 -15.68 6.44 4.84
C THR A 198 -14.92 7.44 5.72
N GLU A 199 -15.40 8.68 5.77
CA GLU A 199 -14.92 9.73 6.66
C GLU A 199 -15.03 9.35 8.15
N ASN A 200 -15.84 8.33 8.51
CA ASN A 200 -16.04 7.90 9.89
C ASN A 200 -15.40 6.53 10.17
N ILE A 201 -14.08 6.53 10.34
CA ILE A 201 -13.30 5.32 10.65
C ILE A 201 -13.68 4.67 11.99
N GLN A 202 -14.24 5.43 12.94
CA GLN A 202 -14.51 4.92 14.29
C GLN A 202 -15.61 3.85 14.27
N ASP A 203 -16.72 4.15 13.60
CA ASP A 203 -17.87 3.26 13.60
C ASP A 203 -17.72 2.09 12.63
N GLU A 204 -17.01 2.30 11.51
CA GLU A 204 -16.96 1.33 10.41
C GLU A 204 -15.76 0.40 10.46
N LEU A 205 -14.61 0.87 10.97
CA LEU A 205 -13.34 0.14 10.89
C LEU A 205 -12.82 -0.29 12.25
N ILE A 206 -12.96 0.56 13.28
CA ILE A 206 -12.44 0.28 14.63
C ILE A 206 -13.42 -0.61 15.38
N SER A 207 -13.26 -1.91 15.16
CA SER A 207 -14.06 -2.94 15.81
C SER A 207 -13.22 -4.18 16.12
N THR A 208 -13.75 -5.03 17.00
CA THR A 208 -13.13 -6.33 17.30
C THR A 208 -13.15 -7.29 16.11
N GLU A 209 -14.03 -7.05 15.13
CA GLU A 209 -14.04 -7.77 13.85
C GLU A 209 -12.94 -7.24 12.93
N GLY A 210 -12.77 -5.92 12.83
CA GLY A 210 -11.71 -5.29 12.05
C GLY A 210 -10.30 -5.75 12.45
N LEU A 211 -10.08 -6.05 13.73
CA LEU A 211 -8.82 -6.63 14.23
C LEU A 211 -8.55 -8.06 13.76
N LYS A 212 -9.60 -8.82 13.42
CA LYS A 212 -9.51 -10.24 13.06
C LYS A 212 -9.42 -10.46 11.56
N ASN A 213 -9.68 -9.43 10.76
CA ASN A 213 -9.67 -9.53 9.30
C ASN A 213 -8.22 -9.55 8.78
N PRO A 214 -7.81 -10.58 8.02
CA PRO A 214 -6.56 -10.55 7.25
C PRO A 214 -6.73 -9.73 5.98
N LEU A 215 -5.64 -9.17 5.45
CA LEU A 215 -5.63 -8.52 4.14
C LEU A 215 -4.66 -9.23 3.20
N THR A 216 -5.16 -9.68 2.05
CA THR A 216 -4.32 -10.19 0.97
C THR A 216 -4.42 -9.27 -0.24
N LEU A 217 -3.32 -8.67 -0.67
CA LEU A 217 -3.28 -7.83 -1.87
C LEU A 217 -2.62 -8.62 -3.00
N CYS A 218 -3.42 -9.13 -3.94
CA CYS A 218 -2.90 -9.73 -5.16
C CYS A 218 -2.30 -8.65 -6.05
N VAL A 219 -1.11 -8.88 -6.58
CA VAL A 219 -0.50 -7.98 -7.56
C VAL A 219 -0.73 -8.56 -8.95
N GLU A 220 -1.49 -7.83 -9.76
CA GLU A 220 -1.74 -8.17 -11.16
C GLU A 220 -0.72 -7.46 -12.06
N PRO A 221 0.02 -8.19 -12.90
CA PRO A 221 0.94 -7.59 -13.86
C PRO A 221 0.17 -6.90 -15.00
N ASP A 222 0.77 -5.85 -15.56
CA ASP A 222 0.35 -5.27 -16.83
C ASP A 222 1.13 -5.96 -17.96
N GLY A 223 0.48 -6.82 -18.75
CA GLY A 223 1.15 -7.53 -19.86
C GLY A 223 0.59 -8.91 -20.19
N PHE A 224 1.21 -9.56 -21.19
CA PHE A 224 0.77 -10.84 -21.75
C PHE A 224 1.41 -12.07 -21.09
N ALA A 225 2.63 -11.94 -20.54
CA ALA A 225 3.20 -13.02 -19.74
C ALA A 225 2.54 -13.04 -18.35
N ALA A 226 1.98 -14.17 -17.98
CA ALA A 226 1.46 -14.43 -16.64
C ALA A 226 2.55 -15.08 -15.78
N PRO A 227 3.42 -14.33 -15.09
CA PRO A 227 4.25 -14.90 -14.03
C PRO A 227 3.35 -15.54 -12.97
N GLN A 228 3.92 -16.41 -12.13
CA GLN A 228 3.20 -16.86 -10.94
C GLN A 228 2.75 -15.64 -10.13
N LYS A 229 1.44 -15.49 -9.96
CA LYS A 229 0.87 -14.38 -9.22
C LYS A 229 1.38 -14.41 -7.78
N ARG A 230 1.75 -13.22 -7.30
CA ARG A 230 2.24 -12.93 -5.97
C ARG A 230 1.26 -12.01 -5.28
N ALA A 231 1.17 -12.17 -3.98
CA ALA A 231 0.36 -11.34 -3.13
C ALA A 231 1.14 -10.87 -1.91
N ILE A 232 0.72 -9.75 -1.36
CA ILE A 232 1.17 -9.28 -0.06
C ILE A 232 0.10 -9.67 0.95
N VAL A 233 0.50 -10.42 1.96
CA VAL A 233 -0.38 -10.88 3.03
C VAL A 233 -0.02 -10.16 4.30
N ILE A 234 -1.03 -9.53 4.88
CA ILE A 234 -0.99 -8.85 6.17
C ILE A 234 -1.88 -9.65 7.12
N ALA A 235 -1.26 -10.15 8.19
CA ALA A 235 -1.98 -10.92 9.20
C ALA A 235 -2.93 -10.01 10.03
N PRO A 236 -3.99 -10.58 10.60
CA PRO A 236 -4.87 -9.85 11.51
C PRO A 236 -4.09 -9.23 12.66
N ASN A 237 -4.46 -8.02 13.05
CA ASN A 237 -3.83 -7.27 14.15
C ASN A 237 -2.29 -7.23 14.07
N THR A 238 -1.74 -7.04 12.88
CA THR A 238 -0.29 -6.85 12.71
C THR A 238 0.15 -5.59 13.45
N ILE A 239 1.24 -5.68 14.20
CA ILE A 239 1.73 -4.58 15.06
C ILE A 239 3.04 -3.94 14.57
N SER A 240 3.60 -4.46 13.47
CA SER A 240 4.91 -4.03 12.98
C SER A 240 5.07 -4.31 11.49
N PRO A 241 6.05 -3.67 10.80
CA PRO A 241 6.33 -3.93 9.39
C PRO A 241 6.62 -5.41 9.08
N ALA A 242 7.15 -6.17 10.05
CA ALA A 242 7.47 -7.58 9.89
C ALA A 242 6.25 -8.48 9.63
N GLY A 243 5.03 -8.01 9.94
CA GLY A 243 3.80 -8.74 9.61
C GLY A 243 3.36 -8.60 8.15
N VAL A 244 4.07 -7.79 7.34
CA VAL A 244 3.87 -7.69 5.89
C VAL A 244 4.75 -8.73 5.19
N SER A 245 4.13 -9.71 4.55
CA SER A 245 4.84 -10.80 3.88
C SER A 245 4.43 -10.96 2.42
N THR A 246 5.38 -11.30 1.53
CA THR A 246 5.05 -11.63 0.14
C THR A 246 4.90 -13.15 -0.01
N LYS A 247 3.81 -13.61 -0.63
CA LYS A 247 3.57 -15.03 -0.95
C LYS A 247 3.35 -15.20 -2.45
N ALA A 248 3.75 -16.34 -3.00
CA ALA A 248 3.48 -16.73 -4.37
C ALA A 248 2.40 -17.82 -4.39
N GLY A 249 1.58 -17.85 -5.45
CA GLY A 249 0.56 -18.89 -5.65
C GLY A 249 -0.56 -18.87 -4.60
N VAL A 250 -0.97 -17.68 -4.18
CA VAL A 250 -2.06 -17.52 -3.20
C VAL A 250 -3.40 -17.78 -3.91
N ALA A 251 -4.22 -18.67 -3.34
CA ALA A 251 -5.54 -18.97 -3.88
C ALA A 251 -6.42 -17.71 -3.91
N GLY A 252 -7.09 -17.45 -5.04
CA GLY A 252 -7.87 -16.23 -5.28
C GLY A 252 -7.09 -15.15 -6.03
N CYS A 253 -5.76 -15.24 -6.04
CA CYS A 253 -4.91 -14.64 -7.07
C CYS A 253 -4.77 -15.68 -8.21
#